data_AF-A0A8T5NBG0-F1
#
_entry.id   AF-A0A8T5NBG0-F1
#
_cell.length_a   1.000
_cell.length_b   1.000
_cell.length_c   1.000
_cell.angle_alpha   90.00
_cell.angle_beta   90.00
_cell.angle_gamma   90.00
#
_symmetry.space_group_name_H-M   'P 1'
#
loop_
_entity.id
_entity.type
_entity.pdbx_description
1 polymer ?
#
loop_
_entity_poly.entity_id
_entity_poly.type
_entity_poly.pdbx_seq_one_letter_code
_entity_poly.pdbx_strand_id
1 'polypeptide(L)'
;MTEFEVINQDAWEIAAQSMMFKDRKYEAYSNKQIRGFFELAKSRNFENDLEAHIKKYTPQPSRGQRPQEISRELQKMKELNENIGRCIKDEFKKLAPAQRMRFSQYLIWNIKIMEQCKLDINKIKLILDCEKVKNTQKIIDHLTALSKGVTDQSPRKSEQRERYQDRRR
;
A
#
# COMPACT_ATOMS: atom_id res chain seq x y z
N MET A 1 -6.29 23.39 -8.73
CA MET A 1 -6.58 21.94 -8.82
C MET A 1 -8.06 21.81 -8.67
N THR A 2 -8.69 20.96 -9.47
CA THR A 2 -10.06 20.57 -9.19
C THR A 2 -10.10 19.78 -7.87
N GLU A 3 -11.25 19.77 -7.21
CA GLU A 3 -11.43 19.00 -5.99
C GLU A 3 -11.07 17.51 -6.18
N PHE A 4 -11.40 16.94 -7.34
CA PHE A 4 -11.06 15.55 -7.68
C PHE A 4 -9.57 15.30 -7.90
N GLU A 5 -8.82 16.31 -8.36
CA GLU A 5 -7.35 16.20 -8.49
C GLU A 5 -6.69 16.14 -7.11
N VAL A 6 -7.19 16.92 -6.14
CA VAL A 6 -6.68 16.88 -4.76
C VAL A 6 -6.97 15.51 -4.14
N ILE A 7 -8.22 15.04 -4.26
CA ILE A 7 -8.60 13.73 -3.74
C ILE A 7 -7.77 12.60 -4.37
N ASN A 8 -7.47 12.67 -5.68
CA ASN A 8 -6.63 11.67 -6.33
C ASN A 8 -5.16 11.76 -5.88
N GLN A 9 -4.63 12.98 -5.71
CA GLN A 9 -3.28 13.21 -5.18
C GLN A 9 -3.12 12.56 -3.81
N ASP A 10 -4.03 12.81 -2.87
CA ASP A 10 -3.98 12.26 -1.51
C ASP A 10 -4.12 10.72 -1.54
N ALA A 11 -4.99 10.20 -2.41
CA ALA A 11 -5.15 8.77 -2.61
C ALA A 11 -3.87 8.11 -3.14
N TRP A 12 -3.14 8.75 -4.07
CA TRP A 12 -1.84 8.26 -4.56
C TRP A 12 -0.77 8.23 -3.48
N GLU A 13 -0.70 9.27 -2.65
CA GLU A 13 0.28 9.34 -1.57
C GLU A 13 0.04 8.24 -0.52
N ILE A 14 -1.23 8.04 -0.13
CA ILE A 14 -1.60 6.98 0.82
C ILE A 14 -1.46 5.58 0.18
N ALA A 15 -1.73 5.44 -1.12
CA ALA A 15 -1.48 4.20 -1.86
C ALA A 15 0.01 3.81 -1.81
N ALA A 16 0.90 4.78 -2.04
CA ALA A 16 2.35 4.55 -1.99
C ALA A 16 2.80 4.09 -0.61
N GLN A 17 2.32 4.76 0.44
CA GLN A 17 2.61 4.40 1.83
C GLN A 17 2.05 3.03 2.23
N SER A 18 0.98 2.59 1.56
CA SER A 18 0.37 1.28 1.80
C SER A 18 1.16 0.13 1.16
N MET A 19 2.19 0.43 0.36
CA MET A 19 3.01 -0.58 -0.30
C MET A 19 4.07 -1.17 0.63
N MET A 20 4.35 -2.43 0.40
CA MET A 20 5.49 -3.17 0.93
C MET A 20 6.25 -3.79 -0.24
N PHE A 21 7.56 -3.94 -0.07
CA PHE A 21 8.39 -4.68 -0.99
C PHE A 21 8.55 -6.12 -0.47
N LYS A 22 7.96 -7.08 -1.19
CA LYS A 22 7.97 -8.51 -0.85
C LYS A 22 8.27 -9.31 -2.10
N ASP A 23 9.13 -10.32 -2.02
CA ASP A 23 9.43 -11.24 -3.14
C ASP A 23 9.69 -10.50 -4.48
N ARG A 24 10.44 -9.38 -4.42
CA ARG A 24 10.78 -8.53 -5.58
C ARG A 24 9.56 -7.95 -6.31
N LYS A 25 8.49 -7.65 -5.59
CA LYS A 25 7.31 -6.95 -6.09
C LYS A 25 6.78 -5.97 -5.05
N TYR A 26 6.08 -4.94 -5.53
CA TYR A 26 5.25 -4.11 -4.67
C TYR A 26 3.94 -4.84 -4.40
N GLU A 27 3.59 -4.94 -3.12
CA GLU A 27 2.31 -5.48 -2.66
C GLU A 27 1.75 -4.57 -1.58
N ALA A 28 0.43 -4.37 -1.58
CA ALA A 28 -0.20 -3.69 -0.46
C ALA A 28 0.02 -4.46 0.85
N TYR A 29 0.24 -3.76 1.97
CA TYR A 29 0.46 -4.41 3.27
C TYR A 29 -0.70 -5.34 3.64
N SER A 30 -1.95 -4.96 3.30
CA SER A 30 -3.13 -5.79 3.43
C SER A 30 -4.26 -5.31 2.55
N ASN A 31 -4.50 -6.04 1.45
CA ASN A 31 -5.64 -5.83 0.57
C ASN A 31 -6.99 -5.92 1.32
N LYS A 32 -7.08 -6.77 2.36
CA LYS A 32 -8.30 -6.93 3.17
C LYS A 32 -8.57 -5.69 4.02
N GLN A 33 -7.55 -5.13 4.68
CA GLN A 33 -7.71 -3.91 5.50
C GLN A 33 -8.10 -2.71 4.63
N ILE A 34 -7.43 -2.54 3.50
CA ILE A 34 -7.73 -1.44 2.56
C ILE A 34 -9.18 -1.52 2.06
N ARG A 35 -9.68 -2.71 1.73
CA ARG A 35 -11.09 -2.90 1.37
C ARG A 35 -12.04 -2.60 2.54
N GLY A 36 -11.66 -2.99 3.76
CA GLY A 36 -12.42 -2.65 4.96
C GLY A 36 -12.58 -1.14 5.15
N PHE A 37 -11.52 -0.37 4.93
CA PHE A 37 -11.60 1.10 4.96
C PHE A 37 -12.54 1.68 3.91
N PHE A 38 -12.56 1.12 2.70
CA PHE A 38 -13.51 1.50 1.66
C PHE A 38 -14.96 1.24 2.07
N GLU A 39 -15.25 0.11 2.70
CA GLU A 39 -16.61 -0.19 3.18
C GLU A 39 -17.07 0.81 4.25
N LEU A 40 -16.13 1.25 5.10
CA LEU A 40 -16.37 2.20 6.17
C LEU A 40 -16.51 3.65 5.69
N ALA A 41 -16.14 3.97 4.45
CA ALA A 41 -16.32 5.31 3.86
C ALA A 41 -17.78 5.76 3.82
N LYS A 42 -18.72 4.81 3.77
CA LYS A 42 -20.18 5.08 3.77
C LYS A 42 -20.74 5.29 5.18
N SER A 43 -20.00 4.90 6.22
CA SER A 43 -20.50 4.97 7.58
C SER A 43 -20.69 6.42 8.02
N ARG A 44 -21.77 6.67 8.77
CA ARG A 44 -21.99 7.94 9.49
C ARG A 44 -21.06 8.05 10.70
N ASN A 45 -20.71 6.92 11.33
CA ASN A 45 -19.81 6.82 12.47
C ASN A 45 -18.41 6.33 12.07
N PHE A 46 -17.96 6.71 10.88
CA PHE A 46 -16.74 6.21 10.26
C PHE A 46 -15.52 6.34 11.18
N GLU A 47 -15.44 7.38 12.03
CA GLU A 47 -14.29 7.58 12.92
C GLU A 47 -14.11 6.45 13.92
N ASN A 48 -15.19 6.04 14.58
CA ASN A 48 -15.18 4.96 15.56
C ASN A 48 -15.03 3.61 14.86
N ASP A 49 -15.69 3.44 13.73
CA ASP A 49 -15.62 2.19 12.96
C ASP A 49 -14.22 1.96 12.39
N LEU A 50 -13.56 3.00 11.85
CA LEU A 50 -12.18 2.93 11.39
C LEU A 50 -11.24 2.59 12.54
N GLU A 51 -11.40 3.24 13.70
CA GLU A 51 -10.55 2.98 14.85
C GLU A 51 -10.69 1.54 15.36
N ALA A 52 -11.92 1.03 15.40
CA ALA A 52 -12.18 -0.37 15.71
C ALA A 52 -11.59 -1.31 14.65
N HIS A 53 -11.66 -0.95 13.36
CA HIS A 53 -11.08 -1.74 12.28
C HIS A 53 -9.56 -1.83 12.39
N ILE A 54 -8.89 -0.69 12.62
CA ILE A 54 -7.44 -0.59 12.82
C ILE A 54 -7.01 -1.48 13.99
N LYS A 55 -7.68 -1.37 15.14
CA LYS A 55 -7.36 -2.13 16.37
C LYS A 55 -7.55 -3.64 16.21
N LYS A 56 -8.52 -4.07 15.39
CA LYS A 56 -8.82 -5.50 15.15
C LYS A 56 -7.86 -6.16 14.16
N TYR A 57 -6.93 -5.41 13.56
CA TYR A 57 -6.04 -5.95 12.56
C TYR A 57 -5.07 -6.99 13.14
N THR A 58 -5.14 -8.19 12.56
CA THR A 58 -4.28 -9.33 12.88
C THR A 58 -3.54 -9.75 11.61
N PRO A 59 -2.31 -9.24 11.36
CA PRO A 59 -1.55 -9.60 10.18
C PRO A 59 -1.19 -11.08 10.20
N GLN A 60 -1.14 -11.69 9.02
CA GLN A 60 -0.66 -13.06 8.84
C GLN A 60 0.78 -13.04 8.31
N PRO A 61 1.63 -13.98 8.76
CA PRO A 61 3.00 -14.07 8.29
C PRO A 61 3.05 -14.48 6.82
N SER A 62 4.07 -14.02 6.11
CA SER A 62 4.34 -14.53 4.76
C SER A 62 4.79 -15.99 4.85
N ARG A 63 4.34 -16.82 3.89
CA ARG A 63 4.66 -18.26 3.88
C ARG A 63 6.17 -18.47 3.74
N GLY A 64 6.72 -19.42 4.51
CA GLY A 64 8.10 -19.90 4.36
C GLY A 64 9.21 -19.04 4.99
N GLN A 65 8.86 -18.06 5.84
CA GLN A 65 9.84 -17.24 6.56
C GLN A 65 10.38 -17.88 7.84
N ARG A 66 11.55 -17.39 8.29
CA ARG A 66 12.11 -17.79 9.59
C ARG A 66 11.32 -17.14 10.74
N PRO A 67 11.16 -17.80 11.89
CA PRO A 67 10.39 -17.25 13.03
C PRO A 67 10.81 -15.84 13.48
N GLN A 68 12.11 -15.52 13.39
CA GLN A 68 12.67 -14.21 13.78
C GLN A 68 12.29 -13.08 12.81
N GLU A 69 12.19 -13.40 11.51
CA GLU A 69 11.79 -12.44 10.46
C GLU A 69 10.28 -12.18 10.51
N ILE A 70 9.52 -13.22 10.86
CA ILE A 70 8.05 -13.15 11.02
C ILE A 70 7.68 -12.07 12.03
N SER A 71 8.28 -12.05 13.23
CA SER A 71 7.89 -11.08 14.26
C SER A 71 8.12 -9.62 13.81
N ARG A 72 9.25 -9.35 13.13
CA ARG A 72 9.57 -8.00 12.63
C ARG A 72 8.62 -7.58 11.51
N GLU A 73 8.31 -8.49 10.59
CA GLU A 73 7.36 -8.24 9.52
C GLU A 73 5.95 -7.95 10.05
N LEU A 74 5.45 -8.79 10.97
CA LEU A 74 4.12 -8.60 11.57
C LEU A 74 4.02 -7.26 12.30
N GLN A 75 5.07 -6.87 13.02
CA GLN A 75 5.13 -5.57 13.68
C GLN A 75 5.09 -4.43 12.67
N LYS A 76 5.92 -4.49 11.62
CA LYS A 76 5.91 -3.50 10.52
C LYS A 76 4.53 -3.41 9.85
N MET A 77 3.85 -4.53 9.65
CA MET A 77 2.49 -4.55 9.08
C MET A 77 1.47 -3.88 10.01
N LYS A 78 1.59 -4.05 11.33
CA LYS A 78 0.73 -3.36 12.31
C LYS A 78 0.98 -1.85 12.31
N GLU A 79 2.24 -1.43 12.32
CA GLU A 79 2.62 -0.02 12.26
C GLU A 79 2.13 0.65 10.97
N LEU A 80 2.28 -0.02 9.83
CA LEU A 80 1.70 0.44 8.57
C LEU A 80 0.19 0.55 8.65
N ASN A 81 -0.51 -0.46 9.17
CA ASN A 81 -1.96 -0.43 9.31
C ASN A 81 -2.44 0.75 10.17
N GLU A 82 -1.79 1.01 11.29
CA GLU A 82 -2.12 2.15 12.15
C GLU A 82 -1.87 3.48 11.45
N ASN A 83 -0.72 3.64 10.78
CA ASN A 83 -0.38 4.87 10.08
C ASN A 83 -1.36 5.13 8.92
N ILE A 84 -1.58 4.13 8.06
CA ILE A 84 -2.51 4.24 6.94
C ILE A 84 -3.94 4.48 7.42
N GLY A 85 -4.37 3.77 8.45
CA GLY A 85 -5.69 3.96 9.04
C GLY A 85 -5.90 5.37 9.59
N ARG A 86 -4.87 5.96 10.23
CA ARG A 86 -4.90 7.36 10.68
C ARG A 86 -4.97 8.33 9.50
N CYS A 87 -4.13 8.17 8.48
CA CYS A 87 -4.16 9.02 7.29
C CYS A 87 -5.52 8.98 6.59
N ILE A 88 -6.13 7.81 6.44
CA ILE A 88 -7.48 7.66 5.86
C ILE A 88 -8.54 8.32 6.74
N LYS A 89 -8.46 8.14 8.08
CA LYS A 89 -9.39 8.80 9.02
C LYS A 89 -9.30 10.32 8.90
N ASP A 90 -8.09 10.86 8.83
CA ASP A 90 -7.87 12.30 8.70
C ASP A 90 -8.37 12.85 7.36
N GLU A 91 -8.22 12.10 6.27
CA GLU A 91 -8.84 12.46 4.99
C GLU A 91 -10.36 12.39 5.03
N PHE A 92 -10.93 11.34 5.63
CA PHE A 92 -12.39 11.22 5.71
C PHE A 92 -13.04 12.36 6.51
N LYS A 93 -12.36 12.92 7.51
CA LYS A 93 -12.85 14.08 8.27
C LYS A 93 -13.02 15.34 7.43
N LYS A 94 -12.22 15.48 6.37
CA LYS A 94 -12.23 16.67 5.50
C LYS A 94 -13.27 16.55 4.38
N LEU A 95 -13.73 15.33 4.09
CA LEU A 95 -14.49 15.01 2.88
C LEU A 95 -15.97 14.72 3.16
N ALA A 96 -16.83 15.22 2.28
CA ALA A 96 -18.24 14.85 2.27
C ALA A 96 -18.43 13.35 1.96
N PRO A 97 -19.57 12.72 2.30
CA PRO A 97 -19.79 11.29 2.05
C PRO A 97 -19.52 10.82 0.61
N ALA A 98 -19.94 11.60 -0.40
CA ALA A 98 -19.68 11.28 -1.80
C ALA A 98 -18.18 11.33 -2.15
N GLN A 99 -17.45 12.29 -1.56
CA GLN A 99 -16.02 12.45 -1.76
C GLN A 99 -15.21 11.37 -1.04
N ARG A 100 -15.62 10.94 0.17
CA ARG A 100 -15.03 9.79 0.87
C ARG A 100 -15.10 8.52 0.03
N MET A 101 -16.24 8.30 -0.63
CA MET A 101 -16.40 7.20 -1.56
C MET A 101 -15.46 7.33 -2.75
N ARG A 102 -15.35 8.51 -3.35
CA ARG A 102 -14.48 8.77 -4.48
C ARG A 102 -12.99 8.58 -4.13
N PHE A 103 -12.56 9.13 -3.00
CA PHE A 103 -11.23 8.92 -2.44
C PHE A 103 -10.93 7.43 -2.30
N SER A 104 -11.86 6.68 -1.70
CA SER A 104 -11.65 5.25 -1.45
C SER A 104 -11.58 4.44 -2.75
N GLN A 105 -12.31 4.85 -3.78
CA GLN A 105 -12.21 4.26 -5.12
C GLN A 105 -10.84 4.51 -5.74
N TYR A 106 -10.35 5.75 -5.71
CA TYR A 106 -9.00 6.08 -6.20
C TYR A 106 -7.94 5.32 -5.41
N LEU A 107 -8.04 5.27 -4.09
CA LEU A 107 -7.06 4.56 -3.26
C LEU A 107 -6.93 3.08 -3.67
N ILE A 108 -8.05 2.37 -3.83
CA ILE A 108 -8.04 0.97 -4.27
C ILE A 108 -7.45 0.84 -5.68
N TRP A 109 -7.83 1.73 -6.59
CA TRP A 109 -7.37 1.72 -7.98
C TRP A 109 -5.86 1.95 -8.08
N ASN A 110 -5.36 2.97 -7.39
CA ASN A 110 -3.96 3.38 -7.38
C ASN A 110 -3.07 2.27 -6.78
N ILE A 111 -3.55 1.61 -5.72
CA ILE A 111 -2.90 0.42 -5.16
C ILE A 111 -2.78 -0.69 -6.21
N LYS A 112 -3.85 -0.98 -6.95
CA LYS A 112 -3.83 -2.03 -7.99
C LYS A 112 -2.89 -1.69 -9.14
N ILE A 113 -2.83 -0.42 -9.54
CA ILE A 113 -1.85 0.03 -10.54
C ILE A 113 -0.43 -0.26 -10.04
N MET A 114 -0.10 0.12 -8.81
CA MET A 114 1.25 -0.08 -8.26
C MET A 114 1.63 -1.57 -8.20
N GLU A 115 0.71 -2.43 -7.74
CA GLU A 115 0.91 -3.89 -7.71
C GLU A 115 1.16 -4.46 -9.13
N GLN A 116 0.45 -3.95 -10.15
CA GLN A 116 0.58 -4.41 -11.54
C GLN A 116 1.83 -3.91 -12.26
N CYS A 117 2.44 -2.82 -11.79
CA CYS A 117 3.62 -2.23 -12.45
C CYS A 117 4.91 -3.03 -12.21
N LYS A 118 4.91 -4.10 -11.40
CA LYS A 118 6.04 -5.05 -11.26
C LYS A 118 7.42 -4.39 -11.08
N LEU A 119 7.50 -3.33 -10.27
CA LEU A 119 8.71 -2.52 -10.01
C LEU A 119 9.16 -1.57 -11.13
N ASP A 120 8.40 -1.44 -12.23
CA ASP A 120 8.72 -0.50 -13.29
C ASP A 120 8.36 0.94 -12.88
N ILE A 121 9.34 1.62 -12.29
CA ILE A 121 9.22 3.02 -11.85
C ILE A 121 8.93 3.96 -13.03
N ASN A 122 9.44 3.68 -14.23
CA ASN A 122 9.20 4.52 -15.40
C ASN A 122 7.73 4.43 -15.84
N LYS A 123 7.17 3.23 -15.81
CA LYS A 123 5.74 3.02 -16.04
C LYS A 123 4.88 3.73 -14.99
N ILE A 124 5.27 3.69 -13.72
CA ILE A 124 4.55 4.42 -12.66
C ILE A 124 4.62 5.93 -12.91
N LYS A 125 5.80 6.49 -13.24
CA LYS A 125 5.93 7.92 -13.59
C LYS A 125 5.00 8.32 -14.73
N LEU A 126 4.98 7.55 -15.81
CA LEU A 126 4.10 7.81 -16.94
C LEU A 126 2.62 7.85 -16.53
N ILE A 127 2.18 6.92 -15.67
CA ILE A 127 0.80 6.89 -15.18
C ILE A 127 0.50 8.12 -14.31
N LEU A 128 1.41 8.49 -13.40
CA LEU A 128 1.25 9.67 -12.55
C LEU A 128 1.13 10.95 -13.39
N ASP A 129 1.91 11.07 -14.45
CA ASP A 129 1.85 12.19 -15.39
C ASP A 129 0.50 12.20 -16.15
N CYS A 130 0.04 11.04 -16.62
CA CYS A 130 -1.27 10.90 -17.27
C CYS A 130 -2.44 11.26 -16.32
N GLU A 131 -2.33 10.91 -15.05
CA GLU A 131 -3.32 11.23 -14.02
C GLU A 131 -3.18 12.66 -13.45
N LYS A 132 -2.22 13.44 -13.98
CA LYS A 132 -1.95 14.84 -13.57
C LYS A 132 -1.65 14.98 -12.07
N VAL A 133 -1.03 13.97 -11.49
CA VAL A 133 -0.53 14.00 -10.10
C VAL A 133 0.57 15.05 -10.03
N LYS A 134 0.51 15.98 -9.07
CA LYS A 134 1.49 17.06 -8.98
C LYS A 134 2.75 16.64 -8.23
N ASN A 135 2.60 15.99 -7.08
CA ASN A 135 3.75 15.60 -6.26
C ASN A 135 4.21 14.18 -6.62
N THR A 136 4.52 13.96 -7.90
CA THR A 136 4.97 12.64 -8.40
C THR A 136 6.26 12.20 -7.70
N GLN A 137 7.19 13.13 -7.46
CA GLN A 137 8.47 12.84 -6.83
C GLN A 137 8.33 12.20 -5.44
N LYS A 138 7.40 12.69 -4.61
CA LYS A 138 7.14 12.15 -3.27
C LYS A 138 6.73 10.67 -3.32
N ILE A 139 5.90 10.31 -4.30
CA ILE A 139 5.43 8.93 -4.51
C ILE A 139 6.59 8.05 -5.00
N ILE A 140 7.34 8.53 -6.00
CA ILE A 140 8.47 7.79 -6.57
C ILE A 140 9.58 7.57 -5.54
N ASP A 141 9.92 8.58 -4.74
CA ASP A 141 10.93 8.48 -3.69
C ASP A 141 10.56 7.44 -2.65
N HIS A 142 9.28 7.41 -2.23
CA HIS A 142 8.79 6.41 -1.30
C HIS A 142 8.93 4.99 -1.87
N LEU A 143 8.46 4.76 -3.11
CA LEU A 143 8.55 3.46 -3.77
C LEU A 143 10.01 3.03 -3.99
N THR A 144 10.89 3.97 -4.31
CA THR A 144 12.32 3.71 -4.52
C THR A 144 13.03 3.39 -3.19
N ALA A 145 12.63 4.01 -2.08
CA ALA A 145 13.16 3.68 -0.76
C ALA A 145 12.78 2.26 -0.34
N LEU A 146 11.54 1.83 -0.65
CA LEU A 146 11.07 0.48 -0.36
C LEU A 146 11.89 -0.61 -1.07
N SER A 147 12.31 -0.38 -2.32
CA SER A 147 13.10 -1.36 -3.08
C SER A 147 14.57 -1.40 -2.64
N LYS A 148 15.13 -0.27 -2.21
CA LYS A 148 16.51 -0.19 -1.69
C LYS A 148 16.68 -0.87 -0.33
N GLY A 149 15.65 -0.90 0.52
CA GLY A 149 15.73 -1.49 1.86
C GLY A 149 15.82 -3.01 1.94
N VAL A 150 15.83 -3.73 0.80
CA VAL A 150 15.76 -5.21 0.75
C VAL A 150 17.04 -5.85 0.19
N THR A 151 18.04 -5.07 -0.25
CA THR A 151 19.31 -5.61 -0.76
C THR A 151 20.12 -6.43 0.26
N ASP A 152 19.83 -6.30 1.56
CA ASP A 152 20.54 -7.01 2.64
C ASP A 152 19.90 -8.33 3.09
N GLN A 153 18.80 -8.77 2.46
CA GLN A 153 18.16 -10.04 2.86
C GLN A 153 18.67 -11.22 2.04
N SER A 154 19.21 -12.21 2.75
CA SER A 154 19.64 -13.48 2.16
C SER A 154 18.46 -14.17 1.45
N PRO A 155 18.64 -14.71 0.24
CA PRO A 155 17.54 -15.29 -0.54
C PRO A 155 16.82 -16.40 0.22
N ARG A 156 15.48 -16.43 0.13
CA ARG A 156 14.63 -17.45 0.78
C ARG A 156 14.95 -18.84 0.21
N LYS A 157 14.67 -19.90 0.98
CA LYS A 157 14.84 -21.30 0.49
C LYS A 157 14.03 -21.59 -0.78
N SER A 158 12.86 -20.94 -0.95
CA SER A 158 12.05 -21.01 -2.18
C SER A 158 12.71 -20.29 -3.35
N GLU A 159 13.24 -19.08 -3.13
CA GLU A 159 13.99 -18.32 -4.14
C GLU A 159 15.29 -19.03 -4.55
N GLN A 160 15.94 -19.75 -3.64
CA GLN A 160 17.07 -20.62 -3.97
C GLN A 160 16.66 -21.77 -4.90
N ARG A 161 15.47 -22.37 -4.69
CA ARG A 161 14.94 -23.44 -5.56
C ARG A 161 14.54 -22.92 -6.94
N GLU A 162 13.87 -21.77 -7.02
CA GLU A 162 13.55 -21.13 -8.32
C GLU A 162 14.82 -20.76 -9.09
N ARG A 163 15.81 -20.14 -8.44
CA ARG A 163 17.12 -19.86 -9.07
C ARG A 163 17.85 -21.13 -9.54
N TYR A 164 17.69 -22.25 -8.83
CA TYR A 164 18.27 -23.53 -9.24
C TYR A 164 17.57 -24.13 -10.46
N GLN A 165 16.27 -23.92 -10.60
CA GLN A 165 15.49 -24.39 -11.75
C GLN A 165 15.73 -23.51 -12.98
N ASP A 166 15.82 -22.19 -12.81
CA ASP A 166 16.12 -21.26 -13.90
C ASP A 166 17.55 -21.42 -14.44
N ARG A 167 18.52 -21.83 -13.60
CA ARG A 167 19.89 -22.13 -14.05
C ARG A 167 20.02 -23.42 -14.89
N ARG A 168 18.98 -24.25 -14.95
CA ARG A 168 18.97 -25.52 -15.71
C ARG A 168 18.25 -25.41 -17.07
N ARG A 169 17.76 -24.22 -17.42
CA ARG A 169 17.21 -23.89 -18.74
C ARG A 169 18.19 -23.04 -19.51
#